data_AF-A0A2V2BV12-F1
#
_entry.id   AF-A0A2V2BV12-F1
#
_cell.length_a   1.000
_cell.length_b   1.000
_cell.length_c   1.000
_cell.angle_alpha   90.00
_cell.angle_beta   90.00
_cell.angle_gamma   90.00
#
_symmetry.space_group_name_H-M   'P 1'
#
loop_
_entity.id
_entity.type
_entity.pdbx_description
1 polymer ?
#
loop_
_entity_poly.entity_id
_entity_poly.type
_entity_poly.pdbx_seq_one_letter_code
_entity_poly.pdbx_strand_id
1 'polypeptide(L)'
;MNDGALIPFLLTLIAGGATAIGAGLTFAIRKNDFRVLALGMSFSAGVMVYVSFMDIMPMALEFMGGGESPMAGKLGRAAAYAMFFAGAAAAAVIDYLVPEHVESDKIGGCPHCETKSKTKHAALLTAIAISVHNFPEGLSVFVTSLEDVKMGIAIAFAITLHNIPEGISVALPIYNATGDKKRAFWTAALSGLAEPAGAVAAYLVFAPILTPAVVGGALALTAGIMVYISLDELLPMAKEYGQEHYGIFGVFAGMAFIAIGSLAF
;
A
#
# COMPACT_ATOMS: atom_id res chain seq x y z
N MET A 1 -26.14 11.62 -14.12
CA MET A 1 -25.27 11.22 -13.00
C MET A 1 -24.84 9.74 -13.05
N ASN A 2 -25.14 9.01 -14.12
CA ASN A 2 -24.63 7.66 -14.42
C ASN A 2 -24.07 7.81 -15.85
N ASP A 3 -22.77 7.70 -16.12
CA ASP A 3 -22.06 6.44 -16.39
C ASP A 3 -20.54 6.48 -16.06
N GLY A 4 -20.01 7.60 -15.57
CA GLY A 4 -18.57 7.84 -15.42
C GLY A 4 -17.89 7.26 -14.17
N ALA A 5 -18.64 6.95 -13.11
CA ALA A 5 -18.08 6.47 -11.84
C ALA A 5 -17.86 4.95 -11.78
N LEU A 6 -18.48 4.19 -12.70
CA LEU A 6 -18.40 2.73 -12.69
C LEU A 6 -16.95 2.23 -12.87
N ILE A 7 -16.23 2.81 -13.84
CA ILE A 7 -14.83 2.45 -14.10
C ILE A 7 -13.95 2.75 -12.87
N PRO A 8 -13.96 3.97 -12.28
CA PRO A 8 -13.26 4.25 -11.03
C PRO A 8 -13.54 3.24 -9.91
N PHE A 9 -14.81 2.89 -9.67
CA PHE A 9 -15.16 1.88 -8.66
C PHE A 9 -14.60 0.50 -8.98
N LEU A 10 -14.71 0.06 -10.25
CA LEU A 10 -14.15 -1.22 -10.68
C LEU A 10 -12.64 -1.27 -10.51
N LEU A 11 -11.94 -0.18 -10.83
CA LEU A 11 -10.49 -0.08 -10.64
C LEU A 11 -10.10 -0.23 -9.16
N THR A 12 -10.83 0.43 -8.26
CA THR A 12 -10.57 0.31 -6.81
C THR A 12 -10.90 -1.08 -6.26
N LEU A 13 -11.88 -1.77 -6.86
CA LEU A 13 -12.23 -3.14 -6.49
C LEU A 13 -11.18 -4.14 -7.00
N ILE A 14 -10.65 -3.91 -8.20
CA ILE A 14 -9.55 -4.74 -8.76
C ILE A 14 -8.30 -4.58 -7.89
N ALA A 15 -7.95 -3.33 -7.56
CA ALA A 15 -6.80 -3.01 -6.72
C ALA A 15 -6.94 -3.66 -5.33
N GLY A 16 -8.04 -3.43 -4.60
CA GLY A 16 -8.25 -4.04 -3.27
C GLY A 16 -8.43 -5.56 -3.32
N GLY A 17 -8.99 -6.08 -4.42
CA GLY A 17 -9.10 -7.51 -4.66
C GLY A 17 -7.75 -8.21 -4.81
N ALA A 18 -6.71 -7.49 -5.24
CA ALA A 18 -5.36 -8.02 -5.37
C ALA A 18 -4.74 -8.41 -4.02
N THR A 19 -5.11 -7.73 -2.93
CA THR A 19 -4.74 -8.12 -1.55
C THR A 19 -5.31 -9.49 -1.19
N ALA A 20 -6.56 -9.77 -1.58
CA ALA A 20 -7.14 -11.09 -1.40
C ALA A 20 -6.47 -12.16 -2.26
N ILE A 21 -6.05 -11.82 -3.49
CA ILE A 21 -5.28 -12.73 -4.37
C ILE A 21 -3.94 -13.08 -3.70
N GLY A 22 -3.19 -12.09 -3.22
CA GLY A 22 -1.96 -12.28 -2.46
C GLY A 22 -2.15 -13.18 -1.23
N ALA A 23 -3.21 -12.92 -0.46
CA ALA A 23 -3.56 -13.73 0.70
C ALA A 23 -3.84 -15.20 0.32
N GLY A 24 -4.50 -15.45 -0.81
CA GLY A 24 -4.74 -16.79 -1.34
C GLY A 24 -3.45 -17.51 -1.76
N LEU A 25 -2.54 -16.79 -2.44
CA LEU A 25 -1.25 -17.31 -2.89
C LEU A 25 -0.38 -17.80 -1.73
N THR A 26 -0.52 -17.20 -0.54
CA THR A 26 0.16 -17.60 0.69
C THR A 26 0.01 -19.10 0.99
N PHE A 27 -1.13 -19.72 0.65
CA PHE A 27 -1.36 -21.14 0.95
C PHE A 27 -0.77 -22.11 -0.07
N ALA A 28 -0.33 -21.60 -1.22
CA ALA A 28 0.42 -22.35 -2.23
C ALA A 28 1.95 -22.25 -2.01
N ILE A 29 2.41 -21.21 -1.29
CA ILE A 29 3.81 -21.03 -0.94
C ILE A 29 4.22 -22.15 0.02
N ARG A 30 5.23 -22.94 -0.37
CA ARG A 30 5.79 -23.99 0.48
C ARG A 30 6.50 -23.36 1.68
N LYS A 31 6.40 -24.03 2.83
CA LYS A 31 6.90 -23.59 4.15
C LYS A 31 8.39 -23.19 4.22
N ASN A 32 9.17 -23.39 3.14
CA ASN A 32 10.61 -23.13 3.06
C ASN A 32 11.02 -22.29 1.83
N ASP A 33 10.10 -21.69 1.07
CA ASP A 33 10.44 -20.87 -0.12
C ASP A 33 10.38 -19.36 0.17
N PHE A 34 11.12 -18.94 1.19
CA PHE A 34 11.24 -17.54 1.60
C PHE A 34 11.91 -16.65 0.55
N ARG A 35 12.55 -17.24 -0.46
CA ARG A 35 13.18 -16.50 -1.57
C ARG A 35 12.16 -15.83 -2.47
N VAL A 36 11.10 -16.54 -2.84
CA VAL A 36 10.02 -15.97 -3.67
C VAL A 36 9.31 -14.86 -2.89
N LEU A 37 9.11 -15.04 -1.59
CA LEU A 37 8.57 -14.02 -0.71
C LEU A 37 9.48 -12.79 -0.66
N ALA A 38 10.77 -12.97 -0.39
CA ALA A 38 11.73 -11.88 -0.34
C ALA A 38 11.80 -11.09 -1.66
N LEU A 39 11.82 -11.79 -2.80
CA LEU A 39 11.79 -11.16 -4.12
C LEU A 39 10.47 -10.42 -4.38
N GLY A 40 9.33 -10.97 -3.97
CA GLY A 40 8.03 -10.31 -4.11
C GLY A 40 7.94 -9.04 -3.26
N MET A 41 8.42 -9.08 -2.02
CA MET A 41 8.44 -7.95 -1.09
C MET A 41 9.36 -6.84 -1.59
N SER A 42 10.58 -7.18 -2.04
CA SER A 42 11.50 -6.17 -2.57
C SER A 42 11.06 -5.60 -3.92
N PHE A 43 10.46 -6.42 -4.79
CA PHE A 43 9.80 -5.96 -6.01
C PHE A 43 8.69 -4.95 -5.70
N SER A 44 7.83 -5.28 -4.73
CA SER A 44 6.76 -4.38 -4.26
C SER A 44 7.30 -3.06 -3.73
N ALA A 45 8.33 -3.10 -2.88
CA ALA A 45 8.99 -1.89 -2.38
C ALA A 45 9.51 -1.00 -3.51
N GLY A 46 10.09 -1.61 -4.55
CA GLY A 46 10.52 -0.90 -5.76
C GLY A 46 9.38 -0.24 -6.52
N VAL A 47 8.28 -0.98 -6.74
CA VAL A 47 7.06 -0.46 -7.36
C VAL A 47 6.55 0.77 -6.59
N MET A 48 6.38 0.64 -5.28
CA MET A 48 5.80 1.69 -4.42
C MET A 48 6.65 2.95 -4.36
N VAL A 49 7.97 2.79 -4.17
CA VAL A 49 8.89 3.94 -4.18
C VAL A 49 8.87 4.63 -5.55
N TYR A 50 8.89 3.86 -6.64
CA TYR A 50 8.87 4.44 -7.98
C TYR A 50 7.58 5.22 -8.25
N VAL A 51 6.42 4.59 -8.04
CA VAL A 51 5.09 5.17 -8.27
C VAL A 51 4.89 6.41 -7.41
N SER A 52 5.35 6.38 -6.15
CA SER A 52 5.27 7.52 -5.24
C SER A 52 6.00 8.74 -5.80
N PHE A 53 7.21 8.59 -6.32
CA PHE A 53 8.02 9.72 -6.81
C PHE A 53 7.77 10.08 -8.27
N MET A 54 7.40 9.12 -9.11
CA MET A 54 7.30 9.31 -10.56
C MET A 54 5.87 9.60 -11.02
N ASP A 55 4.85 9.15 -10.27
CA ASP A 55 3.45 9.32 -10.65
C ASP A 55 2.68 10.16 -9.61
N ILE A 56 2.63 9.70 -8.36
CA ILE A 56 1.77 10.30 -7.32
C ILE A 56 2.26 11.69 -6.88
N MET A 57 3.56 11.84 -6.56
CA MET A 57 4.10 13.13 -6.11
C MET A 57 4.05 14.21 -7.20
N PRO A 58 4.41 13.94 -8.47
CA PRO A 58 4.22 14.90 -9.56
C PRO A 58 2.76 15.33 -9.72
N MET A 59 1.83 14.37 -9.66
CA MET A 59 0.40 14.64 -9.73
C MET A 59 -0.07 15.54 -8.57
N ALA A 60 0.33 15.23 -7.34
CA ALA A 60 0.04 16.07 -6.18
C ALA A 60 0.59 17.49 -6.32
N LEU A 61 1.79 17.65 -6.89
CA LEU A 61 2.40 18.96 -7.17
C LEU A 61 1.64 19.74 -8.24
N GLU A 62 1.04 19.08 -9.22
CA GLU A 62 0.18 19.72 -10.23
C GLU A 62 -1.15 20.16 -9.61
N PHE A 63 -1.83 19.26 -8.90
CA PHE A 63 -3.10 19.55 -8.23
C PHE A 63 -2.98 20.69 -7.20
N MET A 64 -1.90 20.76 -6.44
CA MET A 64 -1.67 21.84 -5.46
C MET A 64 -0.99 23.06 -6.07
N GLY A 65 -0.18 22.89 -7.12
CA GLY A 65 0.63 23.94 -7.74
C GLY A 65 -0.09 24.78 -8.78
N GLY A 66 -1.32 24.42 -9.18
CA GLY A 66 -2.12 25.10 -10.20
C GLY A 66 -2.76 26.44 -9.80
N GLY A 67 -2.28 27.09 -8.73
CA GLY A 67 -2.88 28.34 -8.22
C GLY A 67 -2.84 29.51 -9.22
N GLU A 68 -3.80 30.43 -9.11
CA GLU A 68 -4.01 31.56 -10.05
C GLU A 68 -2.83 32.55 -10.16
N SER A 69 -1.89 32.52 -9.20
CA SER A 69 -0.68 33.34 -9.21
C SER A 69 0.59 32.51 -9.04
N PRO A 70 1.75 32.96 -9.56
CA PRO A 70 3.03 32.29 -9.36
C PRO A 70 3.38 32.06 -7.89
N MET A 71 2.95 32.95 -6.99
CA MET A 71 3.18 32.82 -5.55
C MET A 71 2.28 31.72 -4.94
N ALA A 72 0.99 31.70 -5.31
CA ALA A 72 0.06 30.67 -4.87
C ALA A 72 0.52 29.27 -5.31
N GLY A 73 0.98 29.13 -6.56
CA GLY A 73 1.53 27.85 -7.05
C GLY A 73 2.79 27.40 -6.32
N LYS A 74 3.68 28.32 -5.92
CA LYS A 74 4.85 27.99 -5.07
C LYS A 74 4.45 27.51 -3.69
N LEU A 75 3.51 28.20 -3.04
CA LEU A 75 3.00 27.81 -1.72
C LEU A 75 2.29 26.45 -1.77
N GLY A 76 1.49 26.20 -2.81
CA GLY A 76 0.83 24.91 -3.01
C GLY A 76 1.81 23.75 -3.17
N ARG A 77 2.86 23.91 -3.98
CA ARG A 77 3.93 22.89 -4.10
C ARG A 77 4.69 22.68 -2.79
N ALA A 78 4.98 23.75 -2.05
CA ALA A 78 5.62 23.66 -0.73
C ALA A 78 4.73 22.88 0.26
N ALA A 79 3.42 23.12 0.24
CA ALA A 79 2.46 22.38 1.03
C ALA A 79 2.39 20.90 0.61
N ALA A 80 2.48 20.57 -0.68
CA ALA A 80 2.54 19.18 -1.15
C ALA A 80 3.76 18.44 -0.58
N TYR A 81 4.96 19.03 -0.65
CA TYR A 81 6.15 18.43 -0.03
C TYR A 81 6.01 18.29 1.49
N ALA A 82 5.41 19.27 2.16
CA ALA A 82 5.13 19.17 3.59
C ALA A 82 4.17 18.02 3.93
N MET A 83 3.12 17.82 3.11
CA MET A 83 2.17 16.71 3.25
C MET A 83 2.85 15.35 3.02
N PHE A 84 3.78 15.25 2.06
CA PHE A 84 4.59 14.05 1.87
C PHE A 84 5.37 13.67 3.15
N PHE A 85 6.12 14.61 3.72
CA PHE A 85 6.85 14.32 4.95
C PHE A 85 5.93 14.12 6.15
N ALA A 86 4.77 14.78 6.20
CA ALA A 86 3.76 14.53 7.21
C ALA A 86 3.18 13.11 7.10
N GLY A 87 2.99 12.58 5.89
CA GLY A 87 2.57 11.21 5.64
C GLY A 87 3.60 10.20 6.14
N ALA A 88 4.87 10.40 5.78
CA ALA A 88 5.97 9.57 6.29
C ALA A 88 6.06 9.61 7.83
N ALA A 89 5.93 10.80 8.43
CA ALA A 89 5.92 10.95 9.88
C ALA A 89 4.69 10.28 10.53
N ALA A 90 3.51 10.35 9.90
CA ALA A 90 2.32 9.67 10.39
C ALA A 90 2.49 8.15 10.37
N ALA A 91 3.06 7.58 9.31
CA ALA A 91 3.40 6.17 9.24
C ALA A 91 4.39 5.77 10.35
N ALA A 92 5.46 6.57 10.53
CA ALA A 92 6.42 6.35 11.62
C ALA A 92 5.80 6.40 13.02
N VAL A 93 4.84 7.31 13.24
CA VAL A 93 4.10 7.40 14.51
C VAL A 93 3.19 6.19 14.70
N ILE A 94 2.49 5.74 13.65
CA ILE A 94 1.66 4.53 13.71
C ILE A 94 2.53 3.33 14.07
N ASP A 95 3.66 3.16 13.39
CA ASP A 95 4.60 2.06 13.64
C ASP A 95 5.17 2.11 15.07
N TYR A 96 5.60 3.27 15.53
CA TYR A 96 6.05 3.44 16.92
C TYR A 96 4.97 3.14 17.96
N LEU A 97 3.70 3.48 17.68
CA LEU A 97 2.57 3.28 18.59
C LEU A 97 2.00 1.87 18.55
N VAL A 98 2.22 1.13 17.46
CA VAL A 98 1.79 -0.26 17.28
C VAL A 98 2.98 -1.16 17.62
N PRO A 99 3.04 -1.73 18.85
CA PRO A 99 4.22 -2.49 19.23
C PRO A 99 4.37 -3.74 18.34
N GLU A 100 5.39 -3.74 17.49
CA GLU A 100 5.85 -4.91 16.76
C GLU A 100 6.40 -5.93 17.75
N HIS A 101 5.58 -6.89 18.20
CA HIS A 101 6.09 -8.04 18.94
C HIS A 101 5.37 -9.31 18.50
N VAL A 102 5.85 -9.86 17.39
CA VAL A 102 6.04 -11.31 17.31
C VAL A 102 7.53 -11.55 17.38
N GLU A 103 8.08 -11.62 18.60
CA GLU A 103 9.46 -12.07 18.83
C GLU A 103 9.70 -13.37 18.04
N SER A 104 10.52 -13.30 17.00
CA SER A 104 10.97 -14.45 16.22
C SER A 104 11.94 -15.34 17.00
N ASP A 105 12.40 -14.90 18.17
CA ASP A 105 13.28 -15.64 19.09
C ASP A 105 12.65 -16.90 19.73
N LYS A 106 11.39 -17.24 19.40
CA LYS A 106 10.77 -18.52 19.79
C LYS A 106 10.25 -19.37 18.63
N ILE A 107 10.84 -19.23 17.45
CA ILE A 107 10.60 -20.16 16.31
C ILE A 107 11.24 -21.56 16.57
N GLY A 108 11.88 -21.78 17.72
CA GLY A 108 12.43 -23.08 18.13
C GLY A 108 12.32 -23.38 19.62
N GLY A 109 11.11 -23.50 20.19
CA GLY A 109 11.01 -24.05 21.55
C GLY A 109 9.64 -23.96 22.21
N CYS A 110 9.09 -25.14 22.54
CA CYS A 110 7.92 -25.38 23.40
C CYS A 110 6.52 -25.29 22.73
N PRO A 111 5.89 -26.44 22.42
CA PRO A 111 4.53 -26.55 21.89
C PRO A 111 3.40 -26.10 22.85
N HIS A 112 3.71 -25.66 24.08
CA HIS A 112 2.71 -25.48 25.14
C HIS A 112 2.79 -24.15 25.91
N CYS A 113 3.56 -23.16 25.44
CA CYS A 113 3.53 -21.84 26.06
C CYS A 113 2.37 -20.99 25.51
N GLU A 114 1.74 -20.20 26.38
CA GLU A 114 0.53 -19.39 26.15
C GLU A 114 0.71 -18.20 25.18
N THR A 115 1.27 -18.42 23.99
CA THR A 115 1.61 -17.37 23.02
C THR A 115 0.45 -17.02 22.07
N LYS A 116 -0.71 -17.68 22.19
CA LYS A 116 -1.84 -17.50 21.24
C LYS A 116 -2.55 -16.15 21.32
N SER A 117 -2.44 -15.40 22.42
CA SER A 117 -3.13 -14.12 22.61
C SER A 117 -2.35 -12.94 21.99
N LYS A 118 -1.04 -12.85 22.29
CA LYS A 118 -0.18 -11.75 21.81
C LYS A 118 -0.07 -11.72 20.28
N THR A 119 0.05 -12.88 19.64
CA THR A 119 0.16 -12.97 18.18
C THR A 119 -1.13 -12.64 17.43
N LYS A 120 -2.30 -12.85 18.05
CA LYS A 120 -3.59 -12.43 17.48
C LYS A 120 -3.76 -10.92 17.53
N HIS A 121 -3.22 -10.27 18.55
CA HIS A 121 -3.28 -8.82 18.70
C HIS A 121 -2.36 -8.15 17.68
N ALA A 122 -1.11 -8.61 17.55
CA ALA A 122 -0.18 -8.13 16.53
C ALA A 122 -0.76 -8.26 15.11
N ALA A 123 -1.27 -9.45 14.76
CA ALA A 123 -1.93 -9.69 13.47
C ALA A 123 -3.11 -8.74 13.16
N LEU A 124 -3.92 -8.44 14.18
CA LEU A 124 -5.05 -7.52 14.03
C LEU A 124 -4.57 -6.07 13.87
N LEU A 125 -3.55 -5.68 14.64
CA LEU A 125 -2.97 -4.34 14.55
C LEU A 125 -2.31 -4.11 13.20
N THR A 126 -1.55 -5.07 12.66
CA THR A 126 -1.00 -5.04 11.31
C THR A 126 -2.12 -4.88 10.26
N ALA A 127 -3.19 -5.67 10.36
CA ALA A 127 -4.31 -5.55 9.43
C ALA A 127 -5.01 -4.18 9.51
N ILE A 128 -5.11 -3.58 10.70
CA ILE A 128 -5.66 -2.24 10.89
C ILE A 128 -4.74 -1.18 10.30
N ALA A 129 -3.44 -1.23 10.59
CA ALA A 129 -2.45 -0.30 10.05
C ALA A 129 -2.48 -0.31 8.51
N ILE A 130 -2.54 -1.51 7.94
CA ILE A 130 -2.60 -1.70 6.49
C ILE A 130 -3.91 -1.17 5.89
N SER A 131 -5.03 -1.42 6.57
CA SER A 131 -6.32 -0.84 6.16
C SER A 131 -6.30 0.69 6.16
N VAL A 132 -5.55 1.31 7.09
CA VAL A 132 -5.45 2.77 7.17
C VAL A 132 -4.68 3.36 5.99
N HIS A 133 -3.67 2.66 5.43
CA HIS A 133 -2.97 3.14 4.23
C HIS A 133 -3.68 2.79 2.92
N ASN A 134 -4.38 1.66 2.86
CA ASN A 134 -5.15 1.25 1.69
C ASN A 134 -6.34 2.20 1.42
N PHE A 135 -6.85 2.86 2.47
CA PHE A 135 -7.94 3.82 2.32
C PHE A 135 -7.55 5.05 1.44
N PRO A 136 -6.46 5.78 1.73
CA PRO A 136 -5.94 6.81 0.85
C PRO A 136 -5.61 6.35 -0.58
N GLU A 137 -5.13 5.11 -0.75
CA GLU A 137 -4.84 4.55 -2.07
C GLU A 137 -6.11 4.39 -2.92
N GLY A 138 -7.16 3.81 -2.35
CA GLY A 138 -8.44 3.66 -3.03
C GLY A 138 -9.11 5.01 -3.34
N LEU A 139 -8.98 5.99 -2.44
CA LEU A 139 -9.42 7.36 -2.71
C LEU A 139 -8.65 7.96 -3.90
N SER A 140 -7.34 7.74 -3.96
CA SER A 140 -6.46 8.24 -5.02
C SER A 140 -6.81 7.63 -6.38
N VAL A 141 -6.94 6.31 -6.46
CA VAL A 141 -7.38 5.62 -7.69
C VAL A 141 -8.73 6.17 -8.16
N PHE A 142 -9.69 6.32 -7.25
CA PHE A 142 -11.02 6.77 -7.59
C PHE A 142 -11.02 8.19 -8.16
N VAL A 143 -10.41 9.14 -7.45
CA VAL A 143 -10.42 10.55 -7.88
C VAL A 143 -9.63 10.74 -9.16
N THR A 144 -8.44 10.15 -9.28
CA THR A 144 -7.66 10.25 -10.51
C THR A 144 -8.40 9.64 -11.70
N SER A 145 -9.11 8.52 -11.49
CA SER A 145 -9.89 7.89 -12.57
C SER A 145 -11.12 8.72 -12.99
N LEU A 146 -11.65 9.57 -12.10
CA LEU A 146 -12.74 10.49 -12.46
C LEU A 146 -12.25 11.63 -13.37
N GLU A 147 -11.02 12.09 -13.16
CA GLU A 147 -10.40 13.16 -13.94
C GLU A 147 -9.84 12.64 -15.27
N ASP A 148 -9.04 11.55 -15.22
CA ASP A 148 -8.46 10.89 -16.38
C ASP A 148 -8.42 9.36 -16.16
N VAL A 149 -9.30 8.66 -16.88
CA VAL A 149 -9.41 7.19 -16.81
C VAL A 149 -8.11 6.50 -17.17
N LYS A 150 -7.34 7.02 -18.13
CA LYS A 150 -6.09 6.39 -18.56
C LYS A 150 -5.05 6.46 -17.46
N MET A 151 -4.94 7.62 -16.82
CA MET A 151 -4.09 7.79 -15.64
C MET A 151 -4.57 6.94 -14.46
N GLY A 152 -5.89 6.90 -14.23
CA GLY A 152 -6.52 6.03 -13.24
C GLY A 152 -6.18 4.55 -13.42
N ILE A 153 -6.20 4.05 -14.67
CA ILE A 153 -5.79 2.67 -15.01
C ILE A 153 -4.31 2.44 -14.67
N ALA A 154 -3.43 3.39 -15.00
CA ALA A 154 -2.00 3.25 -14.71
C ALA A 154 -1.74 3.15 -13.19
N ILE A 155 -2.35 4.03 -12.39
CA ILE A 155 -2.23 4.00 -10.93
C ILE A 155 -2.87 2.75 -10.34
N ALA A 156 -4.07 2.36 -10.78
CA ALA A 156 -4.74 1.15 -10.31
C ALA A 156 -3.92 -0.11 -10.60
N PHE A 157 -3.26 -0.17 -11.75
CA PHE A 157 -2.37 -1.28 -12.10
C PHE A 157 -1.15 -1.34 -11.19
N ALA A 158 -0.52 -0.20 -10.90
CA ALA A 158 0.59 -0.12 -9.96
C ALA A 158 0.20 -0.59 -8.55
N ILE A 159 -0.93 -0.11 -8.02
CA ILE A 159 -1.45 -0.51 -6.70
C ILE A 159 -1.81 -2.00 -6.69
N THR A 160 -2.46 -2.51 -7.74
CA THR A 160 -2.75 -3.95 -7.89
C THR A 160 -1.47 -4.81 -7.71
N LEU A 161 -0.35 -4.36 -8.27
CA LEU A 161 0.92 -5.09 -8.18
C LEU A 161 1.54 -5.04 -6.79
N HIS A 162 1.38 -3.93 -6.06
CA HIS A 162 1.83 -3.80 -4.68
C HIS A 162 1.00 -4.65 -3.71
N ASN A 163 -0.31 -4.67 -3.93
CA ASN A 163 -1.29 -5.32 -3.08
C ASN A 163 -1.16 -6.84 -3.06
N ILE A 164 -0.62 -7.46 -4.12
CA ILE A 164 -0.37 -8.91 -4.13
C ILE A 164 0.70 -9.29 -3.07
N PRO A 165 1.92 -8.72 -3.08
CA PRO A 165 2.90 -8.87 -2.00
C PRO A 165 2.38 -8.46 -0.62
N GLU A 166 1.61 -7.38 -0.51
CA GLU A 166 0.98 -6.97 0.76
C GLU A 166 0.04 -8.05 1.30
N GLY A 167 -0.84 -8.58 0.44
CA GLY A 167 -1.74 -9.67 0.84
C GLY A 167 -0.99 -10.89 1.39
N ILE A 168 0.20 -11.17 0.86
CA ILE A 168 1.08 -12.22 1.36
C ILE A 168 1.71 -11.82 2.71
N SER A 169 2.21 -10.58 2.84
CA SER A 169 2.85 -10.09 4.07
C SER A 169 1.88 -10.08 5.26
N VAL A 170 0.59 -9.85 5.03
CA VAL A 170 -0.45 -9.95 6.07
C VAL A 170 -0.82 -11.40 6.36
N ALA A 171 -1.11 -12.20 5.33
CA ALA A 171 -1.65 -13.53 5.54
C ALA A 171 -0.62 -14.52 6.11
N LEU A 172 0.65 -14.42 5.71
CA LEU A 172 1.68 -15.41 6.06
C LEU A 172 2.01 -15.44 7.57
N PRO A 173 2.27 -14.32 8.26
CA PRO A 173 2.49 -14.31 9.71
C PRO A 173 1.29 -14.84 10.48
N ILE A 174 0.07 -14.48 10.05
CA ILE A 174 -1.18 -14.96 10.66
C ILE A 174 -1.31 -16.47 10.52
N TYR A 175 -1.05 -16.99 9.33
CA TYR A 175 -1.09 -18.43 9.07
C TYR A 175 -0.03 -19.17 9.88
N ASN A 176 1.21 -18.66 9.93
CA ASN A 176 2.28 -19.27 10.72
C ASN A 176 1.99 -19.27 12.22
N ALA A 177 1.34 -18.21 12.71
CA ALA A 177 0.96 -18.08 14.12
C ALA A 177 -0.24 -18.93 14.53
N THR A 178 -1.23 -19.05 13.66
CA THR A 178 -2.54 -19.62 14.01
C THR A 178 -2.79 -21.01 13.42
N GLY A 179 -2.10 -21.37 12.35
CA GLY A 179 -2.36 -22.55 11.52
C GLY A 179 -3.68 -22.47 10.72
N ASP A 180 -4.43 -21.38 10.81
CA ASP A 180 -5.76 -21.24 10.21
C ASP A 180 -5.69 -20.44 8.89
N LYS A 181 -5.80 -21.17 7.77
CA LYS A 181 -5.81 -20.57 6.43
C LYS A 181 -6.97 -19.60 6.22
N LYS A 182 -8.16 -19.93 6.73
CA LYS A 182 -9.35 -19.09 6.54
C LYS A 182 -9.19 -17.77 7.28
N ARG A 183 -8.69 -17.82 8.51
CA ARG A 183 -8.41 -16.63 9.30
C ARG A 183 -7.38 -15.72 8.63
N ALA A 184 -6.27 -16.28 8.16
CA ALA A 184 -5.24 -15.53 7.43
C ALA A 184 -5.80 -14.86 6.18
N PHE A 185 -6.55 -15.62 5.37
CA PHE A 185 -7.17 -15.12 4.14
C PHE A 185 -8.12 -13.96 4.42
N TRP A 186 -9.10 -14.16 5.31
CA TRP A 186 -10.12 -13.14 5.56
C TRP A 186 -9.56 -11.90 6.23
N THR A 187 -8.53 -12.03 7.07
CA THR A 187 -7.91 -10.85 7.70
C THR A 187 -7.27 -9.95 6.64
N ALA A 188 -6.51 -10.53 5.70
CA ALA A 188 -5.89 -9.78 4.60
C ALA A 188 -6.91 -9.32 3.54
N ALA A 189 -7.91 -10.15 3.20
CA ALA A 189 -8.94 -9.75 2.25
C ALA A 189 -9.79 -8.59 2.79
N LEU A 190 -10.05 -8.54 4.10
CA LEU A 190 -10.77 -7.44 4.74
C LEU A 190 -9.96 -6.15 4.75
N SER A 191 -8.62 -6.20 4.86
CA SER A 191 -7.80 -4.98 4.75
C SER A 191 -7.81 -4.39 3.33
N GLY A 192 -7.87 -5.24 2.30
CA GLY A 192 -8.05 -4.79 0.91
C GLY A 192 -9.38 -4.09 0.63
N LEU A 193 -10.42 -4.30 1.46
CA LEU A 193 -11.70 -3.57 1.33
C LEU A 193 -11.59 -2.09 1.69
N ALA A 194 -10.49 -1.66 2.31
CA ALA A 194 -10.25 -0.26 2.60
C ALA A 194 -10.17 0.60 1.33
N GLU A 195 -9.69 0.05 0.22
CA GLU A 195 -9.63 0.77 -1.06
C GLU A 195 -11.00 1.10 -1.66
N PRO A 196 -11.90 0.13 -1.91
CA PRO A 196 -13.25 0.46 -2.36
C PRO A 196 -14.02 1.27 -1.32
N ALA A 197 -13.72 1.13 -0.02
CA ALA A 197 -14.27 2.01 1.00
C ALA A 197 -13.78 3.46 0.85
N GLY A 198 -12.50 3.67 0.52
CA GLY A 198 -11.92 4.96 0.17
C GLY A 198 -12.60 5.60 -1.05
N ALA A 199 -12.86 4.80 -2.08
CA ALA A 199 -13.60 5.23 -3.27
C ALA A 199 -15.05 5.66 -2.95
N VAL A 200 -15.75 4.87 -2.13
CA VAL A 200 -17.11 5.19 -1.68
C VAL A 200 -17.12 6.46 -0.83
N ALA A 201 -16.15 6.63 0.07
CA ALA A 201 -16.01 7.85 0.85
C ALA A 201 -15.72 9.06 -0.04
N ALA A 202 -14.85 8.92 -1.04
CA ALA A 202 -14.58 9.96 -2.03
C ALA A 202 -15.88 10.40 -2.75
N TYR A 203 -16.68 9.43 -3.20
CA TYR A 203 -17.91 9.69 -3.95
C TYR A 203 -19.05 10.26 -3.10
N LEU A 204 -19.31 9.69 -1.92
CA LEU A 204 -20.51 10.02 -1.12
C LEU A 204 -20.26 11.08 -0.05
N VAL A 205 -19.05 11.14 0.50
CA VAL A 205 -18.75 11.96 1.68
C VAL A 205 -17.90 13.16 1.29
N PHE A 206 -16.85 12.94 0.50
CA PHE A 206 -15.87 13.98 0.21
C PHE A 206 -16.17 14.79 -1.05
N ALA A 207 -17.12 14.38 -1.89
CA ALA A 207 -17.48 15.11 -3.12
C ALA A 207 -17.64 16.64 -2.93
N PRO A 208 -18.23 17.17 -1.84
CA PRO A 208 -18.33 18.62 -1.63
C PRO A 208 -17.01 19.33 -1.30
N ILE A 209 -15.99 18.59 -0.86
CA ILE A 209 -14.71 19.12 -0.37
C ILE A 209 -13.49 18.67 -1.21
N LEU A 210 -13.69 17.81 -2.20
CA LEU A 210 -12.65 17.33 -3.14
C LEU A 210 -12.21 18.44 -4.10
N THR A 211 -11.57 19.47 -3.56
CA THR A 211 -10.85 20.46 -4.36
C THR A 211 -9.51 19.89 -4.84
N PRO A 212 -8.92 20.41 -5.92
CA PRO A 212 -7.56 20.05 -6.35
C PRO A 212 -6.54 20.04 -5.21
N ALA A 213 -6.60 21.05 -4.32
CA ALA A 213 -5.70 21.14 -3.17
C ALA A 213 -5.89 19.98 -2.16
N VAL A 214 -7.13 19.56 -1.91
CA VAL A 214 -7.43 18.43 -1.00
C VAL A 214 -6.97 17.11 -1.62
N VAL A 215 -7.24 16.91 -2.91
CA VAL A 215 -6.81 15.71 -3.64
C VAL A 215 -5.29 15.62 -3.69
N GLY A 216 -4.62 16.69 -4.11
CA GLY A 216 -3.16 16.73 -4.14
C GLY A 216 -2.52 16.59 -2.77
N GLY A 217 -3.12 17.17 -1.72
CA GLY A 217 -2.67 16.99 -0.34
C GLY A 217 -2.79 15.54 0.14
N ALA A 218 -3.92 14.87 -0.18
CA ALA A 218 -4.12 13.46 0.14
C ALA A 218 -3.13 12.57 -0.63
N LEU A 219 -2.95 12.79 -1.93
CA LEU A 219 -1.97 12.07 -2.76
C LEU A 219 -0.54 12.21 -2.21
N ALA A 220 -0.13 13.44 -1.86
CA ALA A 220 1.19 13.68 -1.28
C ALA A 220 1.37 12.93 0.06
N LEU A 221 0.36 12.98 0.94
CA LEU A 221 0.34 12.22 2.20
C LEU A 221 0.52 10.72 1.94
N THR A 222 -0.26 10.15 1.01
CA THR A 222 -0.20 8.74 0.63
C THR A 222 1.19 8.36 0.11
N ALA A 223 1.77 9.15 -0.80
CA ALA A 223 3.13 8.90 -1.30
C ALA A 223 4.17 8.87 -0.16
N GLY A 224 4.02 9.75 0.84
CA GLY A 224 4.86 9.75 2.04
C GLY A 224 4.74 8.46 2.85
N ILE A 225 3.51 8.00 3.09
CA ILE A 225 3.22 6.74 3.78
C ILE A 225 3.80 5.55 3.00
N MET A 226 3.54 5.46 1.71
CA MET A 226 4.01 4.38 0.82
C MET A 226 5.54 4.28 0.80
N VAL A 227 6.25 5.41 0.72
CA VAL A 227 7.72 5.43 0.78
C VAL A 227 8.23 4.98 2.14
N TYR A 228 7.60 5.44 3.23
CA TYR A 228 7.98 5.01 4.58
C TYR A 228 7.83 3.49 4.75
N ILE A 229 6.65 2.94 4.47
CA ILE A 229 6.35 1.49 4.59
C ILE A 229 7.28 0.68 3.69
N SER A 230 7.60 1.16 2.49
CA SER A 230 8.53 0.45 1.58
C SER A 230 9.94 0.32 2.15
N LEU A 231 10.40 1.34 2.87
CA LEU A 231 11.74 1.40 3.43
C LEU A 231 11.85 0.74 4.82
N ASP A 232 10.80 0.85 5.63
CA ASP A 232 10.80 0.41 7.02
C ASP A 232 10.23 -1.01 7.20
N GLU A 233 9.28 -1.41 6.36
CA GLU A 233 8.68 -2.74 6.42
C GLU A 233 9.15 -3.64 5.26
N LEU A 234 8.83 -3.27 4.01
CA LEU A 234 8.96 -4.21 2.88
C LEU A 234 10.42 -4.59 2.59
N LEU A 235 11.31 -3.61 2.56
CA LEU A 235 12.72 -3.83 2.25
C LEU A 235 13.45 -4.59 3.38
N PRO A 236 13.25 -4.26 4.69
CA PRO A 236 13.78 -5.07 5.79
C PRO A 236 13.24 -6.49 5.82
N MET A 237 11.92 -6.69 5.61
CA MET A 237 11.32 -8.03 5.54
C MET A 237 11.88 -8.85 4.37
N ALA A 238 12.12 -8.23 3.22
CA ALA A 238 12.79 -8.89 2.09
C ALA A 238 14.23 -9.30 2.43
N LYS A 239 14.93 -8.50 3.25
CA LYS A 239 16.28 -8.79 3.71
C LYS A 239 16.30 -9.93 4.74
N GLU A 240 15.32 -10.00 5.63
CA GLU A 240 15.18 -11.06 6.63
C GLU A 240 14.87 -12.42 5.98
N TYR A 241 13.98 -12.45 4.99
CA TYR A 241 13.58 -13.67 4.30
C TYR A 241 14.49 -14.10 3.13
N GLY A 242 15.37 -13.21 2.66
CA GLY A 242 16.19 -13.39 1.46
C GLY A 242 17.71 -13.32 1.70
N GLN A 243 18.50 -13.17 0.63
CA GLN A 243 19.89 -12.73 0.76
C GLN A 243 20.01 -11.26 0.35
N GLU A 244 20.94 -10.53 0.97
CA GLU A 244 21.02 -9.06 0.90
C GLU A 244 21.01 -8.49 -0.53
N HIS A 245 21.70 -9.13 -1.48
CA HIS A 245 21.78 -8.65 -2.86
C HIS A 245 20.53 -8.93 -3.70
N TYR A 246 19.73 -9.96 -3.37
CA TYR A 246 18.48 -10.26 -4.08
C TYR A 246 17.39 -9.23 -3.78
N GLY A 247 17.39 -8.66 -2.58
CA GLY A 247 16.49 -7.57 -2.21
C GLY A 247 16.64 -6.38 -3.17
N ILE A 248 17.86 -5.89 -3.34
CA ILE A 248 18.15 -4.74 -4.22
C ILE A 248 17.76 -5.03 -5.67
N PHE A 249 18.06 -6.24 -6.17
CA PHE A 249 17.64 -6.61 -7.53
C PHE A 249 16.13 -6.56 -7.71
N GLY A 250 15.37 -7.07 -6.74
CA GLY A 250 13.90 -7.00 -6.76
C GLY A 250 13.40 -5.56 -6.78
N VAL A 251 13.96 -4.67 -5.94
CA VAL A 251 13.63 -3.23 -5.94
C VAL A 251 13.80 -2.63 -7.34
N PHE A 252 14.98 -2.77 -7.94
CA PHE A 252 15.22 -2.22 -9.28
C PHE A 252 14.38 -2.89 -10.37
N ALA A 253 14.07 -4.19 -10.23
CA ALA A 253 13.17 -4.88 -11.13
C ALA A 253 11.73 -4.32 -11.04
N GLY A 254 11.24 -4.02 -9.84
CA GLY A 254 9.95 -3.36 -9.61
C GLY A 254 9.90 -1.96 -10.23
N MET A 255 10.93 -1.16 -9.98
CA MET A 255 11.08 0.17 -10.57
C MET A 255 11.08 0.10 -12.11
N ALA A 256 11.90 -0.78 -12.69
CA ALA A 256 11.99 -0.96 -14.13
C ALA A 256 10.68 -1.46 -14.73
N PHE A 257 9.96 -2.33 -14.04
CA PHE A 257 8.68 -2.85 -14.49
C PHE A 257 7.64 -1.73 -14.63
N ILE A 258 7.51 -0.86 -13.61
CA ILE A 258 6.61 0.30 -13.70
C ILE A 258 7.09 1.30 -14.75
N ALA A 259 8.39 1.59 -14.81
CA ALA A 259 8.95 2.49 -15.81
C ALA A 259 8.68 2.03 -17.26
N ILE A 260 8.72 0.72 -17.51
CA ILE A 260 8.36 0.16 -18.82
C ILE A 260 6.85 0.19 -19.01
N GLY A 261 6.08 -0.14 -17.97
CA GLY A 261 4.62 -0.09 -17.98
C GLY A 261 4.08 1.30 -18.31
N SER A 262 4.69 2.36 -17.78
CA SER A 262 4.31 3.75 -18.06
C SER A 262 4.57 4.16 -19.52
N LEU A 263 5.34 3.41 -20.31
CA LEU A 263 5.49 3.64 -21.75
C LEU A 263 4.31 3.11 -22.57
N ALA A 264 3.53 2.18 -22.00
CA ALA A 264 2.39 1.57 -22.68
C ALA A 264 1.12 2.43 -22.62
N PHE A 265 1.11 3.47 -21.78
CA PHE A 265 -0.01 4.37 -21.59
C PHE A 265 0.47 5.81 -21.76
#